data_AF-A0AAX1Z4X2-F1
#
_entry.id   AF-A0AAX1Z4X2-F1
#
_cell.length_a   1.000
_cell.length_b   1.000
_cell.length_c   1.000
_cell.angle_alpha   90.00
_cell.angle_beta   90.00
_cell.angle_gamma   90.00
#
_symmetry.space_group_name_H-M   'P 1'
#
loop_
_entity.id
_entity.type
_entity.pdbx_description
1 polymer ?
#
loop_
_entity_poly.entity_id
_entity_poly.type
_entity_poly.pdbx_seq_one_letter_code
_entity_poly.pdbx_strand_id
1 'polypeptide(L)'
;MGNKLVDLCEQALAMKGDYDFGNLKYLSVGITGYISKRVVKEIKKLQYTLDGEVKEIYLIECNADQPNYKYYCLALEELDTTSEPFVMRFKPLVAMLLEYTTKYRGLGYGPFRVVRGVETLTSFRGKGLGKKLYTVLVDDLKWTLMGDQEQYAGARNLWTSLSNSPGFKVDIVELATGKVIAKDVNLQDALDERIWTDEDLKLTGTKEERMRGRFNRLVLTKVI
;
A
#
# COMPACT_ATOMS: atom_id res chain seq x y z
N MET A 1 -5.41 -0.18 -30.06
CA MET A 1 -6.40 -0.68 -29.07
C MET A 1 -5.88 -1.95 -28.37
N GLY A 2 -4.63 -1.98 -27.89
CA GLY A 2 -3.98 -3.23 -27.44
C GLY A 2 -3.51 -3.31 -25.98
N ASN A 3 -3.46 -2.21 -25.22
CA ASN A 3 -2.77 -2.21 -23.91
C ASN A 3 -3.68 -2.18 -22.67
N LYS A 4 -4.96 -1.80 -22.80
CA LYS A 4 -5.86 -1.72 -21.62
C LYS A 4 -6.22 -3.09 -21.04
N LEU A 5 -6.34 -4.11 -21.88
CA LEU A 5 -6.66 -5.48 -21.46
C LEU A 5 -5.47 -6.15 -20.75
N VAL A 6 -4.24 -5.87 -21.19
CA VAL A 6 -3.02 -6.40 -20.56
C VAL A 6 -2.79 -5.77 -19.18
N ASP A 7 -2.98 -4.44 -19.04
CA ASP A 7 -2.91 -3.74 -17.74
C ASP A 7 -4.00 -4.22 -16.75
N LEU A 8 -5.22 -4.47 -17.24
CA LEU A 8 -6.32 -5.04 -16.43
C LEU A 8 -6.03 -6.48 -15.99
N CYS A 9 -5.37 -7.28 -16.83
CA CYS A 9 -4.98 -8.65 -16.49
C CYS A 9 -3.83 -8.72 -15.48
N GLU A 10 -2.82 -7.84 -15.54
CA GLU A 10 -1.73 -7.81 -14.54
C GLU A 10 -2.21 -7.42 -13.14
N GLN A 11 -3.20 -6.53 -13.02
CA GLN A 11 -3.80 -6.15 -11.73
C GLN A 11 -4.75 -7.23 -11.16
N ALA A 12 -5.23 -8.13 -12.01
CA ALA A 12 -6.11 -9.24 -11.68
C ALA A 12 -5.37 -10.56 -11.35
N LEU A 13 -4.07 -10.66 -11.67
CA LEU A 13 -3.27 -11.90 -11.55
C LEU A 13 -2.35 -11.95 -10.32
N ALA A 14 -2.68 -11.26 -9.23
CA ALA A 14 -1.95 -11.42 -7.97
C ALA A 14 -2.13 -12.84 -7.43
N MET A 15 -1.20 -13.73 -7.77
CA MET A 15 -1.15 -15.10 -7.25
C MET A 15 -0.80 -15.08 -5.75
N LYS A 16 -1.12 -16.16 -5.04
CA LYS A 16 -0.81 -16.33 -3.61
C LYS A 16 0.70 -16.11 -3.37
N GLY A 17 1.05 -14.98 -2.75
CA GLY A 17 2.44 -14.56 -2.51
C GLY A 17 2.88 -13.30 -3.26
N ASP A 18 2.08 -12.82 -4.23
CA ASP A 18 2.39 -11.64 -5.04
C ASP A 18 1.64 -10.42 -4.49
N TYR A 19 2.29 -9.72 -3.56
CA TYR A 19 1.73 -8.54 -2.88
C TYR A 19 2.17 -7.22 -3.51
N ASP A 20 2.94 -7.31 -4.61
CA ASP A 20 3.69 -6.25 -5.23
C ASP A 20 3.13 -6.04 -6.66
N PHE A 21 2.35 -4.98 -6.88
CA PHE A 21 1.65 -4.71 -8.15
C PHE A 21 1.93 -3.27 -8.65
N GLY A 22 1.43 -2.84 -9.82
CA GLY A 22 1.59 -1.46 -10.31
C GLY A 22 2.95 -1.11 -10.94
N ASN A 23 3.16 0.14 -11.35
CA ASN A 23 4.34 0.60 -12.07
C ASN A 23 4.79 2.01 -11.64
N LEU A 24 5.91 2.08 -10.93
CA LEU A 24 6.50 3.30 -10.37
C LEU A 24 7.05 4.31 -11.39
N LYS A 25 6.85 4.12 -12.69
CA LYS A 25 7.34 5.01 -13.76
C LYS A 25 6.91 6.48 -13.61
N TYR A 26 5.84 6.77 -12.88
CA TYR A 26 5.36 8.14 -12.66
C TYR A 26 6.06 8.86 -11.50
N LEU A 27 6.69 8.12 -10.58
CA LEU A 27 7.31 8.68 -9.37
C LEU A 27 8.70 9.27 -9.63
N SER A 28 9.27 9.01 -10.80
CA SER A 28 10.51 9.63 -11.26
C SER A 28 10.24 11.01 -11.83
N VAL A 29 10.95 12.01 -11.31
CA VAL A 29 11.06 13.32 -11.95
C VAL A 29 12.03 13.17 -13.14
N GLY A 30 11.55 12.56 -14.24
CA GLY A 30 12.33 12.34 -15.46
C GLY A 30 12.30 10.91 -16.02
N ILE A 31 13.02 10.69 -17.13
CA ILE A 31 13.07 9.45 -17.93
C ILE A 31 13.80 8.29 -17.22
N THR A 32 14.43 8.56 -16.08
CA THR A 32 15.55 7.75 -15.55
C THR A 32 15.14 6.73 -14.48
N GLY A 33 13.94 6.85 -13.90
CA GLY A 33 13.50 5.99 -12.79
C GLY A 33 14.09 6.34 -11.42
N TYR A 34 14.83 7.46 -11.31
CA TYR A 34 15.48 7.92 -10.08
C TYR A 34 14.80 9.17 -9.50
N ILE A 35 14.99 9.40 -8.20
CA ILE A 35 14.54 10.59 -7.46
C ILE A 35 15.76 11.29 -6.85
N SER A 36 15.84 12.61 -7.04
CA SER A 36 16.90 13.43 -6.44
C SER A 36 16.80 13.44 -4.91
N LYS A 37 17.93 13.22 -4.24
CA LYS A 37 18.02 13.31 -2.77
C LYS A 37 17.64 14.68 -2.21
N ARG A 38 17.70 15.74 -3.03
CA ARG A 38 17.42 17.12 -2.62
C ARG A 38 15.93 17.43 -2.47
N VAL A 39 15.06 16.63 -3.07
CA VAL A 39 13.61 16.90 -3.14
C VAL A 39 12.79 15.93 -2.30
N VAL A 40 13.46 15.05 -1.55
CA VAL A 40 12.83 14.06 -0.67
C VAL A 40 13.29 14.24 0.76
N LYS A 41 12.50 13.73 1.69
CA LYS A 41 12.89 13.62 3.09
C LYS A 41 13.27 12.17 3.39
N GLU A 42 14.52 11.94 3.76
CA GLU A 42 14.94 10.66 4.33
C GLU A 42 14.38 10.51 5.75
N ILE A 43 13.71 9.39 6.00
CA ILE A 43 13.08 9.11 7.30
C ILE A 43 13.90 8.12 8.10
N LYS A 44 14.31 7.03 7.46
CA LYS A 44 14.98 5.92 8.13
C LYS A 44 15.80 5.09 7.16
N LYS A 45 16.94 4.59 7.63
CA LYS A 45 17.70 3.52 6.98
C LYS A 45 17.38 2.17 7.61
N LEU A 46 17.31 1.13 6.79
CA LEU A 46 17.08 -0.24 7.25
C LEU A 46 17.83 -1.24 6.38
N GLN A 47 18.06 -2.42 6.94
CA GLN A 47 18.63 -3.55 6.22
C GLN A 47 17.49 -4.43 5.66
N TYR A 48 17.64 -4.89 4.42
CA TYR A 48 16.68 -5.78 3.78
C TYR A 48 17.39 -6.74 2.83
N THR A 49 16.98 -8.02 2.85
CA THR A 49 17.55 -9.04 1.97
C THR A 49 16.87 -8.97 0.61
N LEU A 50 17.64 -8.64 -0.42
CA LEU A 50 17.23 -8.65 -1.83
C LEU A 50 18.09 -9.66 -2.57
N ASP A 51 17.46 -10.64 -3.22
CA ASP A 51 18.14 -11.67 -4.02
C ASP A 51 19.24 -12.42 -3.24
N GLY A 52 19.00 -12.67 -1.95
CA GLY A 52 19.93 -13.35 -1.05
C GLY A 52 21.01 -12.44 -0.43
N GLU A 53 21.10 -11.18 -0.85
CA GLU A 53 22.08 -10.22 -0.32
C GLU A 53 21.42 -9.21 0.61
N VAL A 54 22.07 -8.92 1.74
CA VAL A 54 21.63 -7.85 2.64
C VAL A 54 22.02 -6.51 2.03
N LYS A 55 21.02 -5.67 1.75
CA LYS A 55 21.18 -4.33 1.20
C LYS A 55 20.68 -3.29 2.20
N GLU A 56 21.34 -2.14 2.22
CA GLU A 56 20.82 -0.96 2.89
C GLU A 56 19.75 -0.31 2.00
N ILE A 57 18.53 -0.18 2.54
CA ILE A 57 17.42 0.52 1.88
C ILE A 57 16.92 1.67 2.75
N TYR A 58 16.33 2.64 2.08
CA TYR A 58 15.91 3.91 2.66
C TYR A 58 14.40 4.03 2.63
N LEU A 59 13.80 4.36 3.77
CA LEU A 59 12.45 4.91 3.80
C LEU A 59 12.53 6.41 3.52
N ILE A 60 11.92 6.83 2.40
CA ILE A 60 11.88 8.23 1.98
C ILE A 60 10.42 8.70 1.83
N GLU A 61 10.20 9.98 2.09
CA GLU A 61 8.94 10.68 1.83
C GLU A 61 9.13 11.62 0.63
N CYS A 62 8.22 11.50 -0.34
CA CYS A 62 8.17 12.32 -1.54
C CYS A 62 6.84 13.09 -1.58
N ASN A 63 6.87 14.29 -2.18
CA ASN A 63 5.65 15.05 -2.44
C ASN A 63 4.79 14.33 -3.49
N ALA A 64 3.47 14.40 -3.32
CA ALA A 64 2.51 14.13 -4.37
C ALA A 64 1.92 15.45 -4.88
N ASP A 65 1.25 15.42 -6.03
CA ASP A 65 0.64 16.61 -6.62
C ASP A 65 -0.48 17.21 -5.76
N GLN A 66 -1.13 16.37 -4.95
CA GLN A 66 -2.19 16.81 -4.04
C GLN A 66 -1.62 17.15 -2.65
N PRO A 67 -2.05 18.25 -2.01
CA PRO A 67 -1.45 18.77 -0.78
C PRO A 67 -1.57 17.83 0.42
N ASN A 68 -2.65 17.04 0.49
CA ASN A 68 -2.90 16.09 1.57
C ASN A 68 -2.32 14.70 1.27
N TYR A 69 -1.51 14.57 0.22
CA TYR A 69 -1.01 13.29 -0.24
C TYR A 69 0.52 13.30 -0.20
N LYS A 70 1.11 12.18 0.21
CA LYS A 70 2.55 11.95 0.15
C LYS A 70 2.81 10.53 -0.33
N TYR A 71 3.92 10.35 -1.02
CA TYR A 71 4.44 9.03 -1.30
C TYR A 71 5.47 8.64 -0.25
N TYR A 72 5.35 7.42 0.26
CA TYR A 72 6.35 6.78 1.10
C TYR A 72 6.98 5.65 0.33
N CYS A 73 8.30 5.70 0.15
CA CYS A 73 8.99 4.74 -0.69
C CYS A 73 10.07 4.01 0.10
N LEU A 74 10.26 2.71 -0.19
CA LEU A 74 11.53 2.06 0.08
C LEU A 74 12.40 2.21 -1.16
N ALA A 75 13.61 2.71 -1.00
CA ALA A 75 14.51 3.01 -2.10
C ALA A 75 15.94 2.53 -1.85
N LEU A 76 16.66 2.22 -2.94
CA LEU A 76 18.11 2.07 -2.91
C LEU A 76 18.77 3.40 -3.22
N GLU A 77 19.94 3.64 -2.63
CA GLU A 77 20.83 4.69 -3.12
C GLU A 77 21.72 4.10 -4.22
N GLU A 78 21.64 4.65 -5.41
CA GLU A 78 22.37 4.18 -6.60
C GLU A 78 22.93 5.38 -7.38
N LEU A 79 24.03 5.15 -8.11
CA LEU A 79 24.57 6.16 -9.03
C LEU A 79 23.67 6.25 -10.27
N ASP A 80 23.05 7.39 -10.50
CA ASP A 80 22.28 7.64 -11.74
C ASP A 80 23.27 7.93 -12.88
N THR A 81 23.39 6.97 -13.81
CA THR A 81 24.29 7.02 -14.97
C THR A 81 23.59 7.45 -16.26
N THR A 82 22.30 7.82 -16.19
CA THR A 82 21.49 8.11 -17.38
C THR A 82 21.78 9.48 -18.01
N SER A 83 22.38 10.40 -17.26
CA SER A 83 22.78 11.74 -17.73
C SER A 83 23.97 12.27 -16.93
N GLU A 84 24.94 12.88 -17.60
CA GLU A 84 26.06 13.56 -16.93
C GLU A 84 25.65 14.91 -16.31
N PRO A 85 26.22 15.31 -15.16
CA PRO A 85 27.13 14.52 -14.34
C PRO A 85 26.42 13.37 -13.62
N PHE A 86 27.11 12.25 -13.42
CA PHE A 86 26.57 11.12 -12.65
C PHE A 86 26.47 11.51 -11.17
N VAL A 87 25.30 11.28 -10.58
CA VAL A 87 25.01 11.69 -9.19
C VAL A 87 24.28 10.57 -8.45
N MET A 88 24.62 10.38 -7.18
CA MET A 88 23.89 9.45 -6.31
C MET A 88 22.44 9.92 -6.12
N ARG A 89 21.50 9.03 -6.39
CA ARG A 89 20.05 9.27 -6.30
C ARG A 89 19.34 8.09 -5.66
N PHE A 90 18.09 8.32 -5.28
CA PHE A 90 17.25 7.23 -4.79
C PHE A 90 16.53 6.55 -5.95
N LYS A 91 16.57 5.23 -5.97
CA LYS A 91 15.75 4.38 -6.85
C LYS A 91 14.63 3.76 -6.04
N PRO A 92 13.39 4.24 -6.18
CA PRO A 92 12.23 3.65 -5.51
C PRO A 92 12.04 2.20 -5.95
N LEU A 93 11.91 1.30 -4.99
CA LEU A 93 11.60 -0.10 -5.22
C LEU A 93 10.12 -0.39 -5.02
N VAL A 94 9.52 0.25 -4.01
CA VAL A 94 8.09 0.24 -3.71
C VAL A 94 7.68 1.62 -3.24
N ALA A 95 6.46 2.04 -3.56
CA ALA A 95 5.87 3.28 -3.07
C ALA A 95 4.44 3.06 -2.59
N MET A 96 4.06 3.80 -1.56
CA MET A 96 2.70 3.86 -1.04
C MET A 96 2.22 5.31 -1.06
N LEU A 97 1.11 5.57 -1.74
CA LEU A 97 0.43 6.85 -1.70
C LEU A 97 -0.46 6.90 -0.45
N LEU A 98 -0.14 7.83 0.45
CA LEU A 98 -0.89 8.05 1.68
C LEU A 98 -1.59 9.39 1.66
N GLU A 99 -2.88 9.35 1.96
CA GLU A 99 -3.66 10.54 2.25
C GLU A 99 -3.68 10.83 3.76
N TYR A 100 -3.44 12.09 4.09
CA TYR A 100 -3.55 12.67 5.41
C TYR A 100 -4.97 13.17 5.57
N THR A 101 -5.72 12.53 6.47
CA THR A 101 -7.09 12.91 6.73
C THR A 101 -7.40 12.89 8.22
N THR A 102 -8.24 13.82 8.64
CA THR A 102 -8.79 13.89 9.99
C THR A 102 -10.22 13.36 10.04
N LYS A 103 -10.80 13.02 8.88
CA LYS A 103 -12.21 12.60 8.72
C LYS A 103 -12.60 11.45 9.64
N TYR A 104 -11.66 10.55 9.93
CA TYR A 104 -11.91 9.33 10.69
C TYR A 104 -11.34 9.36 12.12
N ARG A 105 -10.97 10.54 12.64
CA ARG A 105 -10.50 10.69 14.03
C ARG A 105 -11.51 10.16 15.07
N GLY A 106 -12.81 10.21 14.77
CA GLY A 106 -13.86 9.68 15.64
C GLY A 106 -13.78 8.18 15.91
N LEU A 107 -13.02 7.43 15.12
CA LEU A 107 -12.78 5.99 15.35
C LEU A 107 -11.83 5.72 16.53
N GLY A 108 -11.15 6.74 17.06
CA GLY A 108 -10.20 6.58 18.18
C GLY A 108 -8.81 6.08 17.77
N TYR A 109 -8.54 5.93 16.47
CA TYR A 109 -7.21 5.59 15.97
C TYR A 109 -6.34 6.85 15.76
N GLY A 110 -5.04 6.73 15.99
CA GLY A 110 -4.11 7.80 15.62
C GLY A 110 -2.63 7.37 15.72
N PRO A 111 -1.75 8.00 14.94
CA PRO A 111 -2.00 8.83 13.75
C PRO A 111 -2.47 8.03 12.52
N PHE A 112 -3.49 8.54 11.83
CA PHE A 112 -4.27 7.80 10.83
C PHE A 112 -3.98 8.24 9.39
N ARG A 113 -3.79 7.31 8.46
CA ARG A 113 -3.61 7.57 7.01
C ARG A 113 -4.44 6.62 6.16
N VAL A 114 -4.98 7.11 5.05
CA VAL A 114 -5.65 6.27 4.07
C VAL A 114 -4.65 5.88 3.00
N VAL A 115 -4.51 4.58 2.76
CA VAL A 115 -3.69 4.03 1.69
C VAL A 115 -4.47 4.09 0.39
N ARG A 116 -4.01 4.90 -0.55
CA ARG A 116 -4.67 5.16 -1.84
C ARG A 116 -4.11 4.30 -2.97
N GLY A 117 -2.88 3.84 -2.81
CA GLY A 117 -2.23 2.95 -3.76
C GLY A 117 -0.92 2.46 -3.21
N VAL A 118 -0.54 1.25 -3.62
CA VAL A 118 0.77 0.66 -3.33
C VAL A 118 1.28 0.09 -4.63
N GLU A 119 2.49 0.47 -5.01
CA GLU A 119 3.07 0.02 -6.26
C GLU A 119 4.53 -0.39 -6.08
N THR A 120 4.93 -1.47 -6.74
CA THR A 120 6.28 -2.03 -6.67
C THR A 120 6.89 -2.06 -8.06
N LEU A 121 8.16 -1.66 -8.17
CA LEU A 121 8.95 -1.74 -9.39
C LEU A 121 8.93 -3.19 -9.91
N THR A 122 8.63 -3.38 -11.19
CA THR A 122 8.37 -4.71 -11.78
C THR A 122 9.48 -5.73 -11.49
N SER A 123 10.75 -5.31 -11.55
CA SER A 123 11.92 -6.17 -11.27
C SER A 123 12.09 -6.56 -9.79
N PHE A 124 11.28 -6.00 -8.90
CA PHE A 124 11.29 -6.25 -7.46
C PHE A 124 9.95 -6.80 -6.93
N ARG A 125 9.01 -7.14 -7.81
CA ARG A 125 7.78 -7.83 -7.41
C ARG A 125 8.08 -9.23 -6.84
N GLY A 126 7.19 -9.73 -5.99
CA GLY A 126 7.37 -11.00 -5.27
C GLY A 126 8.46 -10.98 -4.19
N LYS A 127 9.10 -9.84 -3.93
CA LYS A 127 10.19 -9.72 -2.93
C LYS A 127 9.68 -9.25 -1.57
N GLY A 128 8.37 -9.06 -1.39
CA GLY A 128 7.75 -8.72 -0.10
C GLY A 128 7.92 -7.26 0.32
N LEU A 129 8.28 -6.38 -0.62
CA LEU A 129 8.57 -4.98 -0.35
C LEU A 129 7.33 -4.20 0.09
N GLY A 130 6.16 -4.46 -0.52
CA GLY A 130 4.90 -3.88 -0.07
C GLY A 130 4.60 -4.18 1.40
N LYS A 131 4.67 -5.46 1.79
CA LYS A 131 4.47 -5.88 3.19
C LYS A 131 5.50 -5.24 4.12
N LYS A 132 6.76 -5.15 3.71
CA LYS A 132 7.81 -4.46 4.48
C LYS A 132 7.50 -2.99 4.68
N LEU A 133 7.01 -2.30 3.65
CA LEU A 133 6.62 -0.89 3.73
C LEU A 133 5.47 -0.70 4.74
N TYR A 134 4.40 -1.50 4.66
CA TYR A 134 3.34 -1.49 5.68
C TYR A 134 3.90 -1.69 7.10
N THR A 135 4.81 -2.65 7.25
CA THR A 135 5.43 -2.99 8.53
C THR A 135 6.18 -1.81 9.11
N VAL A 136 7.06 -1.17 8.34
CA VAL A 136 7.84 -0.03 8.83
C VAL A 136 6.92 1.14 9.20
N LEU A 137 5.89 1.42 8.40
CA LEU A 137 4.96 2.53 8.68
C LEU A 137 4.13 2.28 9.95
N VAL A 138 3.66 1.05 10.17
CA VAL A 138 2.84 0.71 11.35
C VAL A 138 3.71 0.49 12.58
N ASP A 139 4.77 -0.31 12.48
CA ASP A 139 5.56 -0.71 13.65
C ASP A 139 6.56 0.34 14.09
N ASP A 140 7.26 0.98 13.15
CA ASP A 140 8.31 1.94 13.48
C ASP A 140 7.73 3.35 13.64
N LEU A 141 6.88 3.78 12.72
CA LEU A 141 6.27 5.12 12.78
C LEU A 141 4.99 5.19 13.62
N LYS A 142 4.49 4.04 14.10
CA LYS A 142 3.29 3.93 14.94
C LYS A 142 2.02 4.41 14.24
N TRP A 143 1.94 4.27 12.92
CA TRP A 143 0.77 4.73 12.18
C TRP A 143 -0.33 3.69 12.15
N THR A 144 -1.56 4.21 12.03
CA THR A 144 -2.72 3.44 11.64
C THR A 144 -2.96 3.64 10.15
N LEU A 145 -3.07 2.55 9.40
CA LEU A 145 -3.30 2.59 7.96
C LEU A 145 -4.69 2.04 7.64
N MET A 146 -5.45 2.71 6.78
CA MET A 146 -6.74 2.23 6.30
C MET A 146 -6.69 1.97 4.80
N GLY A 147 -7.30 0.87 4.35
CA GLY A 147 -7.44 0.59 2.92
C GLY A 147 -8.42 1.54 2.20
N ASP A 148 -8.22 1.78 0.91
CA ASP A 148 -9.18 2.56 0.09
C ASP A 148 -10.49 1.80 -0.22
N GLN A 149 -11.44 2.51 -0.84
CA GLN A 149 -12.72 2.03 -1.35
C GLN A 149 -12.59 1.04 -2.50
N GLU A 150 -11.63 1.25 -3.39
CA GLU A 150 -11.43 0.41 -4.56
C GLU A 150 -10.17 -0.43 -4.36
N GLN A 151 -10.37 -1.70 -4.02
CA GLN A 151 -9.28 -2.65 -3.88
C GLN A 151 -9.37 -3.73 -4.95
N TYR A 152 -8.38 -3.73 -5.84
CA TYR A 152 -8.10 -4.80 -6.79
C TYR A 152 -7.62 -6.06 -6.05
N ALA A 153 -7.67 -7.23 -6.70
CA ALA A 153 -7.41 -8.52 -6.08
C ALA A 153 -6.05 -8.59 -5.33
N GLY A 154 -4.99 -8.01 -5.90
CA GLY A 154 -3.67 -7.97 -5.26
C GLY A 154 -3.63 -7.19 -3.95
N ALA A 155 -4.35 -6.07 -3.87
CA ALA A 155 -4.46 -5.31 -2.62
C ALA A 155 -5.19 -6.14 -1.56
N ARG A 156 -6.27 -6.84 -1.93
CA ARG A 156 -7.03 -7.70 -1.00
C ARG A 156 -6.16 -8.83 -0.46
N ASN A 157 -5.40 -9.51 -1.32
CA ASN A 157 -4.46 -10.56 -0.92
C ASN A 157 -3.40 -10.06 0.08
N LEU A 158 -2.88 -8.83 -0.13
CA LEU A 158 -1.95 -8.21 0.82
C LEU A 158 -2.62 -7.95 2.16
N TRP A 159 -3.83 -7.39 2.18
CA TRP A 159 -4.59 -7.18 3.42
C TRP A 159 -4.91 -8.48 4.16
N THR A 160 -5.25 -9.56 3.44
CA THR A 160 -5.41 -10.91 4.00
C THR A 160 -4.08 -11.42 4.59
N SER A 161 -2.94 -11.20 3.95
CA SER A 161 -1.63 -11.58 4.48
C SER A 161 -1.23 -10.76 5.72
N LEU A 162 -1.59 -9.48 5.74
CA LEU A 162 -1.35 -8.60 6.88
C LEU A 162 -2.22 -8.97 8.08
N SER A 163 -3.49 -9.32 7.86
CA SER A 163 -4.42 -9.72 8.92
C SER A 163 -3.97 -10.99 9.65
N ASN A 164 -3.35 -11.93 8.93
CA ASN A 164 -2.85 -13.17 9.51
C ASN A 164 -1.41 -13.04 10.06
N SER A 165 -0.83 -11.84 10.07
CA SER A 165 0.53 -11.61 10.53
C SER A 165 0.54 -11.26 12.02
N PRO A 166 1.32 -11.96 12.88
CA PRO A 166 1.26 -11.79 14.33
C PRO A 166 1.71 -10.41 14.83
N GLY A 167 2.31 -9.58 13.97
CA GLY A 167 2.70 -8.20 14.31
C GLY A 167 1.58 -7.16 14.14
N PHE A 168 0.48 -7.52 13.47
CA PHE A 168 -0.59 -6.58 13.14
C PHE A 168 -1.93 -7.01 13.70
N LYS A 169 -2.78 -6.01 13.94
CA LYS A 169 -4.21 -6.18 14.12
C LYS A 169 -4.92 -5.53 12.95
N VAL A 170 -5.90 -6.24 12.40
CA VAL A 170 -6.77 -5.72 11.35
C VAL A 170 -8.19 -5.62 11.90
N ASP A 171 -8.74 -4.42 11.90
CA ASP A 171 -10.13 -4.17 12.27
C ASP A 171 -10.97 -3.92 11.01
N ILE A 172 -12.25 -4.27 11.05
CA ILE A 172 -13.25 -3.90 10.04
C ILE A 172 -14.07 -2.75 10.60
N VAL A 173 -14.11 -1.62 9.88
CA VAL A 173 -14.84 -0.42 10.28
C VAL A 173 -15.86 0.00 9.24
N GLU A 174 -17.04 0.44 9.67
CA GLU A 174 -18.06 1.01 8.80
C GLU A 174 -17.86 2.53 8.73
N LEU A 175 -17.50 3.04 7.55
CA LEU A 175 -17.26 4.47 7.36
C LEU A 175 -18.52 5.32 7.49
N ALA A 176 -19.69 4.78 7.15
CA ALA A 176 -20.95 5.52 7.20
C ALA A 176 -21.34 5.88 8.64
N THR A 177 -21.12 4.95 9.57
CA THR A 177 -21.50 5.12 10.99
C THR A 177 -20.31 5.47 11.89
N GLY A 178 -19.08 5.32 11.39
CA GLY A 178 -17.88 5.53 12.18
C GLY A 178 -17.73 4.49 13.30
N LYS A 179 -18.16 3.24 13.06
CA LYS A 179 -18.11 2.16 14.06
C LYS A 179 -17.16 1.06 13.64
N VAL A 180 -16.50 0.46 14.63
CA VAL A 180 -15.77 -0.79 14.45
C VAL A 180 -16.77 -1.93 14.48
N ILE A 181 -16.86 -2.68 13.38
CA ILE A 181 -17.79 -3.79 13.19
C ILE A 181 -17.17 -5.09 13.72
N ALA A 182 -15.87 -5.27 13.49
CA ALA A 182 -15.11 -6.43 13.96
C ALA A 182 -13.68 -6.00 14.30
N LYS A 183 -13.13 -6.59 15.36
CA LYS A 183 -11.77 -6.31 15.83
C LYS A 183 -10.87 -7.51 15.63
N ASP A 184 -9.59 -7.24 15.35
CA ASP A 184 -8.51 -8.23 15.26
C ASP A 184 -8.90 -9.46 14.44
N VAL A 185 -9.36 -9.21 13.21
CA VAL A 185 -9.88 -10.24 12.32
C VAL A 185 -8.75 -10.92 11.56
N ASN A 186 -8.84 -12.25 11.46
CA ASN A 186 -8.07 -13.02 10.48
C ASN A 186 -8.94 -13.24 9.24
N LEU A 187 -8.62 -12.55 8.16
CA LEU A 187 -9.31 -12.75 6.88
C LEU A 187 -8.93 -14.12 6.31
N GLN A 188 -9.91 -14.88 5.87
CA GLN A 188 -9.69 -16.22 5.32
C GLN A 188 -9.32 -16.17 3.83
N ASP A 189 -9.90 -15.24 3.08
CA ASP A 189 -9.65 -15.04 1.67
C ASP A 189 -9.76 -13.55 1.27
N ALA A 190 -9.49 -13.26 0.00
CA ALA A 190 -9.55 -11.93 -0.59
C ALA A 190 -10.96 -11.50 -1.04
N LEU A 191 -11.99 -12.30 -0.72
CA LEU A 191 -13.40 -12.06 -1.05
C LEU A 191 -14.29 -12.04 0.21
N ASP A 192 -13.71 -11.92 1.41
CA ASP A 192 -14.41 -11.72 2.68
C ASP A 192 -15.61 -10.75 2.58
N GLU A 193 -16.80 -11.32 2.65
CA GLU A 193 -18.10 -10.68 2.46
C GLU A 193 -18.43 -9.60 3.51
N ARG A 194 -17.67 -9.57 4.62
CA ARG A 194 -17.80 -8.53 5.64
C ARG A 194 -17.26 -7.19 5.13
N ILE A 195 -16.41 -7.21 4.10
CA ILE A 195 -15.72 -6.02 3.58
C ILE A 195 -16.12 -5.76 2.13
N TRP A 196 -16.11 -6.80 1.29
CA TRP A 196 -16.30 -6.65 -0.15
C TRP A 196 -17.65 -7.21 -0.57
N THR A 197 -18.36 -6.46 -1.42
CA THR A 197 -19.55 -6.96 -2.12
C THR A 197 -19.09 -7.58 -3.43
N ASP A 198 -19.37 -8.86 -3.65
CA ASP A 198 -19.12 -9.51 -4.94
C ASP A 198 -20.13 -9.08 -6.01
N GLU A 199 -19.94 -9.51 -7.26
CA GLU A 199 -20.83 -9.13 -8.36
C GLU A 199 -22.24 -9.72 -8.24
N ASP A 200 -22.36 -10.91 -7.67
CA ASP A 200 -23.64 -11.57 -7.47
C ASP A 200 -24.48 -10.86 -6.40
N LEU A 201 -23.88 -10.45 -5.28
CA LEU A 201 -24.49 -9.65 -4.23
C LEU A 201 -24.80 -8.23 -4.69
N LYS A 202 -24.03 -7.66 -5.64
CA LYS A 202 -24.40 -6.38 -6.26
C LYS A 202 -25.74 -6.45 -6.97
N LEU A 203 -26.04 -7.59 -7.61
CA LEU A 203 -27.26 -7.78 -8.40
C LEU A 203 -28.43 -8.32 -7.58
N THR A 204 -28.16 -9.24 -6.66
CA THR A 204 -29.18 -10.04 -5.96
C THR A 204 -29.24 -9.82 -4.45
N GLY A 205 -28.24 -9.16 -3.87
CA GLY A 205 -28.11 -8.95 -2.44
C GLY A 205 -29.08 -7.90 -1.86
N THR A 206 -29.27 -7.98 -0.55
CA THR A 206 -30.02 -7.00 0.26
C THR A 206 -29.40 -5.60 0.14
N LYS A 207 -30.15 -4.57 0.56
CA LYS A 207 -29.63 -3.19 0.55
C LYS A 207 -28.37 -3.09 1.40
N GLU A 208 -28.34 -3.76 2.55
CA GLU A 208 -27.22 -3.82 3.47
C GLU A 208 -25.99 -4.46 2.81
N GLU A 209 -26.13 -5.63 2.18
CA GLU A 209 -25.03 -6.33 1.49
C GLU A 209 -24.42 -5.52 0.34
N ARG A 210 -25.26 -4.82 -0.42
CA ARG A 210 -24.81 -3.93 -1.50
C ARG A 210 -24.08 -2.70 -1.00
N MET A 211 -24.33 -2.29 0.24
CA MET A 211 -23.69 -1.13 0.87
C MET A 211 -22.36 -1.52 1.54
N ARG A 212 -22.13 -2.79 1.94
CA ARG A 212 -20.89 -3.24 2.61
C ARG A 212 -19.62 -2.85 1.84
N GLY A 213 -19.49 -3.24 0.58
CA GLY A 213 -18.35 -2.89 -0.28
C GLY A 213 -18.10 -1.38 -0.41
N ARG A 214 -19.15 -0.58 -0.24
CA ARG A 214 -19.06 0.88 -0.31
C ARG A 214 -18.57 1.52 0.97
N PHE A 215 -18.80 0.93 2.14
CA PHE A 215 -18.53 1.61 3.43
C PHE A 215 -17.60 0.85 4.38
N ASN A 216 -17.43 -0.45 4.24
CA ASN A 216 -16.60 -1.22 5.17
C ASN A 216 -15.14 -1.17 4.75
N ARG A 217 -14.25 -0.80 5.68
CA ARG A 217 -12.81 -0.69 5.43
C ARG A 217 -12.02 -1.48 6.44
N LEU A 218 -10.85 -1.90 5.98
CA LEU A 218 -9.83 -2.50 6.83
C LEU A 218 -8.96 -1.41 7.44
N VAL A 219 -8.69 -1.54 8.72
CA VAL A 219 -7.80 -0.68 9.49
C VAL A 219 -6.69 -1.52 10.10
N LEU A 220 -5.46 -1.25 9.71
CA LEU A 220 -4.25 -1.91 10.19
C LEU A 220 -3.63 -1.11 11.34
N THR A 221 -3.37 -1.80 12.45
CA THR A 221 -2.66 -1.26 13.61
C THR A 221 -1.61 -2.25 14.11
N LYS A 222 -0.68 -1.77 14.94
CA LYS A 222 0.30 -2.62 15.61
C LYS A 222 -0.36 -3.41 16.74
N VAL A 223 0.07 -4.66 16.97
CA VAL A 223 -0.23 -5.38 18.23
C VAL A 223 0.47 -4.67 19.41
N ILE A 224 -0.34 -4.16 20.34
CA ILE A 224 0.10 -3.57 21.62
C ILE A 224 0.56 -4.66 22.57
#